data_AF-A0A1F8L4U9-F1
#
_entry.id   AF-A0A1F8L4U9-F1
#
_cell.length_a   1.000
_cell.length_b   1.000
_cell.length_c   1.000
_cell.angle_alpha   90.00
_cell.angle_beta   90.00
_cell.angle_gamma   90.00
#
_symmetry.space_group_name_H-M   'P 1'
#
loop_
_entity.id
_entity.type
_entity.pdbx_description
1 polymer ?
#
loop_
_entity_poly.entity_id
_entity_poly.type
_entity_poly.pdbx_seq_one_letter_code
_entity_poly.pdbx_strand_id
1 'polypeptide(L)'
;MLTTLIVLFGLGIFFFFIFNSGINANTRASFADMITGEAHRPFVTRVFLPWLTRGITALFPASVHEAAKTLATSSDFMGSLLGEYNTPPDFALEALISLGLQLLCVQGFAFAFRGLFRKVYKTPALISELVTLMALIGLTPMLFLGYLYDLPTLFLSTLGLYCIAAQRKRSYFLVLALAVLNKETAIVLAAPAILLFWDLQRPTFKKVLFGILAQLGIFLAVRVPLSLLYRDNPGRNFEPHLADHIEMFQDFPIIGVISILIAVGMILLVFHKWRQKPAVAVLGATPGLLMLVLFVLGGIAFEIRVFYEVYAAGLLCIMATLMARKMPLETSLPTMQEWLDSMSAFFGRQVKQTGNL
;
A
#
# COMPACT_ATOMS: atom_id res chain seq x y z
N MET A 1 14.95 -11.65 -20.10
CA MET A 1 16.05 -11.18 -19.23
C MET A 1 15.56 -10.20 -18.16
N LEU A 2 14.99 -9.04 -18.52
CA LEU A 2 14.72 -7.98 -17.55
C LEU A 2 13.52 -8.26 -16.61
N THR A 3 12.51 -9.02 -17.05
CA THR A 3 11.48 -9.57 -16.14
C THR A 3 12.07 -10.54 -15.10
N THR A 4 13.04 -11.37 -15.48
CA THR A 4 13.78 -12.23 -14.52
C THR A 4 14.49 -11.38 -13.47
N LEU A 5 15.09 -10.26 -13.89
CA LEU A 5 15.72 -9.32 -12.97
C LEU A 5 14.72 -8.72 -11.98
N ILE A 6 13.52 -8.33 -12.43
CA ILE A 6 12.44 -7.85 -11.55
C ILE A 6 12.08 -8.91 -10.51
N VAL A 7 11.97 -10.17 -10.91
CA VAL A 7 11.65 -11.28 -9.98
C VAL A 7 12.76 -11.46 -8.95
N LEU A 8 14.02 -11.48 -9.38
CA LEU A 8 15.18 -11.62 -8.48
C LEU A 8 15.30 -10.42 -7.52
N PHE A 9 15.06 -9.19 -7.99
CA PHE A 9 15.01 -8.02 -7.14
C PHE A 9 13.86 -8.08 -6.13
N GLY A 10 12.67 -8.52 -6.56
CA GLY A 10 11.55 -8.73 -5.65
C GLY A 10 11.87 -9.77 -4.57
N LEU A 11 12.60 -10.84 -4.91
CA LEU A 11 13.08 -11.83 -3.94
C LEU A 11 14.12 -11.21 -2.98
N GLY A 12 15.06 -10.43 -3.49
CA GLY A 12 16.04 -9.72 -2.67
C GLY A 12 15.41 -8.73 -1.69
N ILE A 13 14.42 -7.96 -2.15
CA ILE A 13 13.63 -7.04 -1.30
C ILE A 13 12.83 -7.81 -0.25
N PHE A 14 12.26 -8.96 -0.61
CA PHE A 14 11.55 -9.81 0.35
C PHE A 14 12.50 -10.32 1.45
N PHE A 15 13.69 -10.83 1.10
CA PHE A 15 14.65 -11.22 2.12
C PHE A 15 15.14 -10.04 2.95
N PHE A 16 15.39 -8.87 2.33
CA PHE A 16 15.73 -7.66 3.07
C PHE A 16 14.67 -7.33 4.11
N PHE A 17 13.38 -7.42 3.75
CA PHE A 17 12.28 -7.26 4.69
C PHE A 17 12.35 -8.26 5.84
N ILE A 18 12.51 -9.56 5.59
CA ILE A 18 12.55 -10.55 6.68
C ILE A 18 13.71 -10.27 7.65
N PHE A 19 14.91 -10.02 7.15
CA PHE A 19 16.11 -9.88 7.98
C PHE A 19 16.33 -8.50 8.59
N ASN A 20 15.65 -7.45 8.13
CA ASN A 20 15.91 -6.07 8.58
C ASN A 20 14.68 -5.34 9.12
N SER A 21 13.48 -5.90 8.93
CA SER A 21 12.26 -5.22 9.36
C SER A 21 11.95 -5.36 10.85
N GLY A 22 12.51 -6.37 11.53
CA GLY A 22 12.02 -6.75 12.86
C GLY A 22 10.57 -7.21 12.81
N ILE A 23 10.18 -7.89 11.73
CA ILE A 23 8.80 -8.36 11.54
C ILE A 23 8.35 -9.22 12.73
N ASN A 24 7.14 -8.96 13.20
CA ASN A 24 6.52 -9.66 14.33
C ASN A 24 7.24 -9.43 15.68
N ALA A 25 8.15 -8.46 15.80
CA ALA A 25 8.78 -8.11 17.07
C ALA A 25 7.83 -7.39 18.05
N ASN A 26 6.73 -6.81 17.54
CA ASN A 26 5.74 -6.16 18.39
C ASN A 26 4.90 -7.20 19.14
N THR A 27 5.04 -7.26 20.45
CA THR A 27 4.32 -8.21 21.32
C THR A 27 2.80 -8.05 21.30
N ARG A 28 2.28 -6.88 20.91
CA ARG A 28 0.83 -6.65 20.75
C ARG A 28 0.27 -7.21 19.44
N ALA A 29 1.14 -7.59 18.52
CA ALA A 29 0.84 -8.04 17.17
C ALA A 29 1.79 -9.17 16.75
N SER A 30 2.09 -10.09 17.67
CA SER A 30 2.97 -11.22 17.39
C SER A 30 2.38 -12.10 16.28
N PHE A 31 3.22 -12.89 15.62
CA PHE A 31 2.76 -13.78 14.55
C PHE A 31 1.65 -14.71 15.04
N ALA A 32 1.89 -15.39 16.18
CA ALA A 32 0.94 -16.34 16.76
C ALA A 32 -0.39 -15.65 17.09
N ASP A 33 -0.37 -14.50 17.78
CA ASP A 33 -1.57 -13.80 18.19
C ASP A 33 -2.39 -13.29 17.00
N MET A 34 -1.71 -12.90 15.90
CA MET A 34 -2.37 -12.50 14.66
C MET A 34 -3.06 -13.69 13.97
N ILE A 35 -2.44 -14.87 13.99
CA ILE A 35 -3.01 -16.11 13.43
C ILE A 35 -4.19 -16.60 14.28
N THR A 36 -4.03 -16.66 15.61
CA THR A 36 -5.08 -17.16 16.52
C THR A 36 -6.25 -16.18 16.67
N GLY A 37 -6.03 -14.90 16.40
CA GLY A 37 -7.04 -13.85 16.58
C GLY A 37 -7.02 -13.25 18.00
N GLU A 38 -5.90 -13.36 18.70
CA GLU A 38 -5.68 -12.90 20.07
C GLU A 38 -4.91 -11.57 20.14
N ALA A 39 -4.42 -11.07 19.00
CA ALA A 39 -3.67 -9.81 18.95
C ALA A 39 -4.48 -8.63 19.50
N HIS A 40 -3.78 -7.54 19.86
CA HIS A 40 -4.44 -6.31 20.29
C HIS A 40 -5.10 -5.61 19.09
N ARG A 41 -6.13 -4.81 19.38
CA ARG A 41 -6.68 -3.83 18.43
C ARG A 41 -5.67 -2.70 18.22
N PRO A 42 -5.54 -2.18 16.97
CA PRO A 42 -6.33 -2.55 15.80
C PRO A 42 -5.81 -3.78 15.02
N PHE A 43 -4.65 -4.33 15.39
CA PHE A 43 -3.94 -5.37 14.63
C PHE A 43 -4.77 -6.61 14.34
N VAL A 44 -5.50 -7.13 15.35
CA VAL A 44 -6.33 -8.33 15.18
C VAL A 44 -7.41 -8.19 14.10
N THR A 45 -7.84 -6.97 13.79
CA THR A 45 -8.84 -6.73 12.75
C THR A 45 -8.28 -6.75 11.33
N ARG A 46 -6.97 -6.96 11.16
CA ARG A 46 -6.24 -7.01 9.88
C ARG A 46 -6.10 -8.46 9.43
N VAL A 47 -7.25 -9.05 9.11
CA VAL A 47 -7.42 -10.51 9.04
C VAL A 47 -7.13 -11.13 7.67
N PHE A 48 -6.93 -10.33 6.62
CA PHE A 48 -6.77 -10.88 5.26
C PHE A 48 -5.65 -11.94 5.18
N LEU A 49 -4.43 -11.60 5.59
CA LEU A 49 -3.33 -12.56 5.54
C LEU A 49 -3.50 -13.70 6.58
N PRO A 50 -3.82 -13.43 7.87
CA PRO A 50 -4.04 -14.50 8.84
C PRO A 50 -5.11 -15.53 8.44
N TRP A 51 -6.27 -15.09 7.94
CA TRP A 51 -7.35 -15.98 7.51
C TRP A 51 -6.95 -16.78 6.26
N LEU A 52 -6.25 -16.15 5.31
CA LEU A 52 -5.76 -16.85 4.12
C LEU A 52 -4.74 -17.92 4.50
N THR A 53 -3.79 -17.60 5.38
CA THR A 53 -2.81 -18.55 5.92
C THR A 53 -3.51 -19.73 6.58
N ARG A 54 -4.43 -19.49 7.53
CA ARG A 54 -5.18 -20.56 8.21
C ARG A 54 -6.01 -21.42 7.26
N GLY A 55 -6.65 -20.78 6.28
CA GLY A 55 -7.45 -21.47 5.28
C GLY A 55 -6.61 -22.44 4.45
N ILE A 56 -5.40 -22.03 4.04
CA ILE A 56 -4.46 -22.89 3.32
C ILE A 56 -3.89 -23.98 4.23
N THR A 57 -3.49 -23.64 5.46
CA THR A 57 -2.97 -24.59 6.45
C THR A 57 -3.96 -25.73 6.72
N ALA A 58 -5.26 -25.42 6.85
CA ALA A 58 -6.30 -26.41 7.11
C ALA A 58 -6.49 -27.45 5.99
N LEU A 59 -5.89 -27.23 4.81
CA LEU A 59 -5.91 -28.19 3.70
C LEU A 59 -4.81 -29.26 3.82
N PHE A 60 -3.85 -29.10 4.74
CA PHE A 60 -2.73 -30.02 4.92
C PHE A 60 -2.96 -31.00 6.08
N PRO A 61 -2.52 -32.26 5.96
CA PRO A 61 -2.62 -33.25 7.03
C PRO A 61 -1.57 -33.02 8.13
N ALA A 62 -1.79 -33.60 9.32
CA ALA A 62 -0.89 -33.50 10.48
C ALA A 62 0.57 -33.89 10.17
N SER A 63 0.80 -34.84 9.25
CA SER A 63 2.16 -35.22 8.83
C SER A 63 2.95 -34.08 8.19
N VAL A 64 2.28 -33.16 7.50
CA VAL A 64 2.93 -31.98 6.90
C VAL A 64 3.25 -30.93 7.96
N HIS A 65 2.40 -30.79 8.99
CA HIS A 65 2.70 -29.94 10.15
C HIS A 65 3.97 -30.41 10.87
N GLU A 66 4.06 -31.71 11.18
CA GLU A 66 5.24 -32.30 11.83
C GLU A 66 6.49 -32.19 10.95
N ALA A 67 6.35 -32.36 9.62
CA ALA A 67 7.46 -32.17 8.69
C ALA A 67 7.95 -30.72 8.67
N ALA A 68 7.04 -29.73 8.70
CA ALA A 68 7.39 -28.31 8.75
C ALA A 68 8.10 -27.96 10.08
N LYS A 69 7.61 -28.48 11.21
CA LYS A 69 8.26 -28.33 12.52
C LYS A 69 9.64 -28.97 12.54
N THR A 70 9.77 -30.17 11.99
CA THR A 70 11.07 -30.85 11.86
C THR A 70 12.03 -30.02 11.02
N LEU A 71 11.60 -29.57 9.84
CA LEU A 71 12.40 -28.74 8.94
C LEU A 71 12.87 -27.44 9.60
N ALA A 72 12.00 -26.78 10.38
CA ALA A 72 12.33 -25.58 11.13
C ALA A 72 13.46 -25.81 12.15
N THR A 73 13.54 -27.01 12.74
CA THR A 73 14.56 -27.36 13.74
C THR A 73 15.81 -28.02 13.16
N SER A 74 15.70 -28.68 12.00
CA SER A 74 16.79 -29.50 11.44
C SER A 74 17.60 -28.79 10.35
N SER A 75 17.09 -27.70 9.77
CA SER A 75 17.77 -26.94 8.72
C SER A 75 18.20 -25.57 9.26
N ASP A 76 19.51 -25.30 9.25
CA ASP A 76 20.07 -24.02 9.70
C ASP A 76 19.44 -22.82 8.99
N PHE A 77 19.25 -22.93 7.67
CA PHE A 77 18.65 -21.86 6.88
C PHE A 77 17.18 -21.63 7.23
N MET A 78 16.36 -22.69 7.33
CA MET A 78 14.94 -22.54 7.68
C MET A 78 14.75 -22.09 9.13
N GLY A 79 15.56 -22.63 10.06
CA GLY A 79 15.56 -22.21 11.45
C GLY A 79 15.93 -20.75 11.61
N SER A 80 16.97 -20.28 10.90
CA SER A 80 17.33 -18.85 10.87
C SER A 80 16.22 -18.00 10.26
N LEU A 81 15.64 -18.41 9.12
CA LEU A 81 14.57 -17.66 8.47
C LEU A 81 13.32 -17.52 9.37
N LEU A 82 12.90 -18.60 10.04
CA LEU A 82 11.75 -18.59 10.94
C LEU A 82 12.04 -17.89 12.27
N GLY A 83 13.28 -17.95 12.73
CA GLY A 83 13.76 -17.20 13.90
C GLY A 83 13.69 -15.68 13.67
N GLU A 84 14.20 -15.22 12.52
CA GLU A 84 14.12 -13.81 12.11
C GLU A 84 12.67 -13.35 11.85
N TYR A 85 11.82 -14.27 11.39
CA TYR A 85 10.38 -14.05 11.28
C TYR A 85 9.65 -14.08 12.63
N ASN A 86 10.38 -14.26 13.74
CA ASN A 86 9.90 -14.30 15.12
C ASN A 86 8.67 -15.19 15.34
N THR A 87 8.74 -16.43 14.84
CA THR A 87 7.62 -17.39 14.90
C THR A 87 7.90 -18.54 15.87
N PRO A 88 6.94 -18.91 16.75
CA PRO A 88 7.07 -20.11 17.58
C PRO A 88 7.12 -21.40 16.74
N PRO A 89 7.87 -22.45 17.15
CA PRO A 89 8.01 -23.68 16.37
C PRO A 89 6.69 -24.38 16.00
N ASP A 90 5.66 -24.23 16.85
CA ASP A 90 4.35 -24.84 16.63
C ASP A 90 3.56 -24.19 15.48
N PHE A 91 3.97 -23.02 15.01
CA PHE A 91 3.38 -22.29 13.88
C PHE A 91 4.27 -22.32 12.62
N ALA A 92 5.20 -23.27 12.52
CA ALA A 92 6.16 -23.34 11.42
C ALA A 92 5.48 -23.41 10.03
N LEU A 93 4.42 -24.22 9.88
CA LEU A 93 3.72 -24.36 8.60
C LEU A 93 3.01 -23.05 8.20
N GLU A 94 2.31 -22.43 9.14
CA GLU A 94 1.64 -21.14 8.97
C GLU A 94 2.63 -20.05 8.57
N ALA A 95 3.80 -20.00 9.20
CA ALA A 95 4.83 -19.03 8.84
C ALA A 95 5.39 -19.27 7.44
N LEU A 96 5.67 -20.52 7.06
CA LEU A 96 6.12 -20.83 5.69
C LEU A 96 5.08 -20.41 4.63
N ILE A 97 3.80 -20.67 4.89
CA ILE A 97 2.69 -20.22 4.02
C ILE A 97 2.63 -18.69 3.98
N SER A 98 2.67 -18.02 5.14
CA SER A 98 2.65 -16.56 5.26
C SER A 98 3.82 -15.90 4.53
N LEU A 99 5.03 -16.46 4.65
CA LEU A 99 6.23 -16.03 3.92
C LEU A 99 6.03 -16.15 2.41
N GLY A 100 5.52 -17.30 1.94
CA GLY A 100 5.19 -17.51 0.54
C GLY A 100 4.17 -16.50 0.01
N LEU A 101 3.10 -16.23 0.75
CA LEU A 101 2.07 -15.25 0.40
C LEU A 101 2.62 -13.82 0.35
N GLN A 102 3.49 -13.44 1.29
CA GLN A 102 4.14 -12.14 1.29
C GLN A 102 5.12 -11.97 0.12
N LEU A 103 5.88 -13.01 -0.21
CA LEU A 103 6.72 -13.02 -1.42
C LEU A 103 5.86 -12.81 -2.67
N LEU A 104 4.73 -13.51 -2.79
CA LEU A 104 3.77 -13.30 -3.88
C LEU A 104 3.22 -11.87 -3.90
N CYS A 105 3.03 -11.23 -2.75
CA CYS A 105 2.61 -9.83 -2.68
C CYS A 105 3.70 -8.88 -3.19
N VAL A 106 4.98 -9.08 -2.86
CA VAL A 106 6.08 -8.24 -3.40
C VAL A 106 6.18 -8.38 -4.92
N GLN A 107 6.08 -9.61 -5.44
CA GLN A 107 6.06 -9.85 -6.88
C GLN A 107 4.82 -9.24 -7.53
N GLY A 108 3.65 -9.44 -6.91
CA GLY A 108 2.38 -8.85 -7.31
C GLY A 108 2.45 -7.33 -7.37
N PHE A 109 3.08 -6.69 -6.38
CA PHE A 109 3.34 -5.25 -6.36
C PHE A 109 4.17 -4.83 -7.57
N ALA A 110 5.31 -5.49 -7.85
CA ALA A 110 6.16 -5.16 -8.98
C ALA A 110 5.40 -5.22 -10.32
N PHE A 111 4.62 -6.28 -10.52
CA PHE A 111 3.83 -6.46 -11.75
C PHE A 111 2.64 -5.48 -11.84
N ALA A 112 1.94 -5.23 -10.73
CA ALA A 112 0.87 -4.25 -10.67
C ALA A 112 1.38 -2.83 -10.93
N PHE A 113 2.52 -2.46 -10.35
CA PHE A 113 3.17 -1.18 -10.57
C PHE A 113 3.63 -1.02 -12.02
N ARG A 114 4.27 -2.04 -12.60
CA ARG A 114 4.64 -2.06 -14.02
C ARG A 114 3.43 -1.84 -14.92
N GLY A 115 2.33 -2.55 -14.63
CA GLY A 115 1.06 -2.41 -15.34
C GLY A 115 0.47 -1.00 -15.20
N LEU A 116 0.50 -0.45 -13.99
CA LEU A 116 0.03 0.91 -13.68
C LEU A 116 0.84 1.95 -14.44
N PHE A 117 2.17 1.87 -14.39
CA PHE A 117 3.07 2.80 -15.09
C PHE A 117 2.77 2.82 -16.59
N ARG A 118 2.64 1.65 -17.24
CA ARG A 118 2.30 1.55 -18.68
C ARG A 118 0.89 2.01 -19.03
N LYS A 119 -0.03 2.02 -18.05
CA LYS A 119 -1.39 2.56 -18.24
C LYS A 119 -1.46 4.06 -18.07
N VAL A 120 -0.54 4.65 -17.32
CA VAL A 120 -0.48 6.08 -17.03
C VAL A 120 0.39 6.83 -18.04
N TYR A 121 1.49 6.22 -18.49
CA TYR A 121 2.45 6.83 -19.41
C TYR A 121 2.66 5.97 -20.67
N LYS A 122 2.81 6.63 -21.82
CA LYS A 122 3.24 6.00 -23.07
C LYS A 122 4.77 5.93 -23.10
N THR A 123 5.32 4.75 -22.82
CA THR A 123 6.79 4.57 -22.74
C THR A 123 7.25 3.27 -23.38
N PRO A 124 8.49 3.21 -23.88
CA PRO A 124 9.12 1.95 -24.26
C PRO A 124 9.15 0.94 -23.10
N ALA A 125 9.13 -0.36 -23.43
CA ALA A 125 9.10 -1.43 -22.44
C ALA A 125 10.27 -1.36 -21.45
N LEU A 126 11.47 -1.01 -21.93
CA LEU A 126 12.69 -0.87 -21.12
C LEU A 126 12.52 0.16 -20.00
N ILE A 127 12.01 1.35 -20.29
CA ILE A 127 11.79 2.41 -19.29
C ILE A 127 10.82 1.93 -18.21
N SER A 128 9.72 1.30 -18.61
CA SER A 128 8.75 0.74 -17.66
C SER A 128 9.37 -0.30 -16.73
N GLU A 129 10.28 -1.14 -17.22
CA GLU A 129 10.96 -2.14 -16.40
C GLU A 129 12.01 -1.53 -15.47
N LEU A 130 12.80 -0.55 -15.93
CA LEU A 130 13.74 0.19 -15.08
C LEU A 130 13.02 0.94 -13.97
N VAL A 131 11.89 1.59 -14.27
CA VAL A 131 11.08 2.29 -13.26
C VAL A 131 10.46 1.32 -12.27
N THR A 132 10.14 0.09 -12.69
CA THR A 132 9.69 -0.96 -11.77
C THR A 132 10.80 -1.42 -10.83
N LEU A 133 12.04 -1.57 -11.32
CA LEU A 133 13.20 -1.87 -10.48
C LEU A 133 13.47 -0.75 -9.48
N MET A 134 13.40 0.52 -9.92
CA MET A 134 13.50 1.66 -9.01
C MET A 134 12.40 1.67 -7.95
N ALA A 135 11.17 1.28 -8.32
CA ALA A 135 10.07 1.13 -7.36
C ALA A 135 10.33 0.03 -6.31
N LEU A 136 10.99 -1.06 -6.69
CA LEU A 136 11.39 -2.09 -5.72
C LEU A 136 12.49 -1.59 -4.78
N ILE A 137 13.53 -0.96 -5.33
CA ILE A 137 14.65 -0.40 -4.54
C ILE A 137 14.15 0.72 -3.60
N GLY A 138 13.21 1.54 -4.06
CA GLY A 138 12.64 2.61 -3.25
C GLY A 138 11.81 2.13 -2.06
N LEU A 139 11.51 0.83 -1.94
CA LEU A 139 10.85 0.26 -0.76
C LEU A 139 11.80 0.07 0.42
N THR A 140 13.10 -0.13 0.18
CA THR A 140 14.11 -0.41 1.22
C THR A 140 13.99 0.47 2.47
N PRO A 141 13.92 1.82 2.39
CA PRO A 141 13.79 2.66 3.58
C PRO A 141 12.43 2.55 4.29
N MET A 142 11.41 1.98 3.65
CA MET A 142 10.08 1.81 4.21
C MET A 142 9.87 0.43 4.85
N LEU A 143 10.82 -0.50 4.72
CA LEU A 143 10.64 -1.89 5.17
C LEU A 143 11.00 -2.11 6.65
N PHE A 144 11.40 -1.06 7.37
CA PHE A 144 11.66 -1.16 8.80
C PHE A 144 10.36 -1.26 9.63
N LEU A 145 10.46 -1.93 10.78
CA LEU A 145 9.39 -2.20 11.76
C LEU A 145 8.30 -3.20 11.34
N GLY A 146 8.49 -4.00 10.29
CA GLY A 146 7.51 -4.80 9.52
C GLY A 146 6.36 -5.53 10.25
N TYR A 147 5.21 -5.67 9.56
CA TYR A 147 4.07 -6.49 9.98
C TYR A 147 3.59 -7.40 8.85
N LEU A 148 2.87 -8.47 9.21
CA LEU A 148 2.28 -9.43 8.24
C LEU A 148 1.50 -8.76 7.09
N TYR A 149 0.75 -7.70 7.38
CA TYR A 149 -0.17 -7.06 6.41
C TYR A 149 0.48 -5.95 5.58
N ASP A 150 1.77 -5.66 5.76
CA ASP A 150 2.46 -4.55 5.09
C ASP A 150 2.63 -4.79 3.58
N LEU A 151 3.24 -5.90 3.20
CA LEU A 151 3.44 -6.27 1.80
C LEU A 151 2.11 -6.50 1.04
N PRO A 152 1.09 -7.15 1.65
CA PRO A 152 -0.26 -7.15 1.10
C PRO A 152 -0.87 -5.75 0.92
N THR A 153 -0.67 -4.82 1.87
CA THR A 153 -1.17 -3.43 1.75
C THR A 153 -0.57 -2.74 0.53
N LEU A 154 0.75 -2.85 0.37
CA LEU A 154 1.48 -2.29 -0.76
C LEU A 154 0.97 -2.86 -2.11
N PHE A 155 0.83 -4.18 -2.19
CA PHE A 155 0.32 -4.86 -3.38
C PHE A 155 -1.11 -4.45 -3.71
N LEU A 156 -2.05 -4.62 -2.76
CA LEU A 156 -3.47 -4.38 -2.98
C LEU A 156 -3.77 -2.90 -3.29
N SER A 157 -3.04 -1.97 -2.67
CA SER A 157 -3.19 -0.53 -2.96
C SER A 157 -2.72 -0.20 -4.36
N THR A 158 -1.58 -0.74 -4.78
CA THR A 158 -1.05 -0.57 -6.14
C THR A 158 -1.96 -1.21 -7.19
N LEU A 159 -2.48 -2.42 -6.90
CA LEU A 159 -3.43 -3.11 -7.77
C LEU A 159 -4.78 -2.37 -7.86
N GLY A 160 -5.24 -1.79 -6.75
CA GLY A 160 -6.44 -0.95 -6.71
C GLY A 160 -6.28 0.27 -7.62
N LEU A 161 -5.15 0.95 -7.53
CA LEU A 161 -4.82 2.08 -8.39
C LEU A 161 -4.69 1.67 -9.87
N TYR A 162 -4.09 0.50 -10.15
CA TYR A 162 -4.08 -0.09 -11.49
C TYR A 162 -5.49 -0.34 -12.03
N CYS A 163 -6.39 -0.90 -11.21
CA CYS A 163 -7.78 -1.13 -11.61
C CYS A 163 -8.50 0.19 -11.94
N ILE A 164 -8.26 1.25 -11.18
CA ILE A 164 -8.77 2.61 -11.46
C ILE A 164 -8.24 3.11 -12.80
N ALA A 165 -6.93 3.07 -13.00
CA ALA A 165 -6.29 3.50 -14.25
C ALA A 165 -6.78 2.71 -15.48
N ALA A 166 -7.01 1.40 -15.30
CA ALA A 166 -7.50 0.51 -16.34
C ALA A 166 -9.03 0.47 -16.47
N GLN A 167 -9.77 1.28 -15.70
CA GLN A 167 -11.24 1.34 -15.69
C GLN A 167 -11.92 -0.02 -15.41
N ARG A 168 -11.29 -0.89 -14.63
CA ARG A 168 -11.78 -2.25 -14.29
C ARG A 168 -12.65 -2.24 -13.03
N LYS A 169 -13.91 -1.81 -13.18
CA LYS A 169 -14.92 -1.63 -12.11
C LYS A 169 -15.06 -2.78 -11.12
N ARG A 170 -15.34 -3.97 -11.64
CA ARG A 170 -15.57 -5.15 -10.80
C ARG A 170 -14.31 -5.54 -10.03
N SER A 171 -13.16 -5.55 -10.70
CA SER A 171 -11.87 -5.87 -10.09
C SER A 171 -11.49 -4.89 -8.99
N TYR A 172 -11.73 -3.59 -9.19
CA TYR A 172 -11.47 -2.58 -8.15
C TYR A 172 -12.27 -2.86 -6.88
N PHE A 173 -13.58 -3.12 -6.98
CA PHE A 173 -14.40 -3.35 -5.78
C PHE A 173 -13.98 -4.61 -5.02
N LEU A 174 -13.61 -5.67 -5.73
CA LEU A 174 -13.03 -6.86 -5.12
C LEU A 174 -11.71 -6.53 -4.40
N VAL A 175 -10.81 -5.81 -5.08
CA VAL A 175 -9.53 -5.40 -4.50
C VAL A 175 -9.71 -4.48 -3.30
N LEU A 176 -10.67 -3.55 -3.34
CA LEU A 176 -10.99 -2.68 -2.22
C LEU A 176 -11.50 -3.48 -1.01
N ALA A 177 -12.38 -4.46 -1.23
CA ALA A 177 -12.85 -5.32 -0.15
C ALA A 177 -11.69 -6.09 0.51
N LEU A 178 -10.79 -6.67 -0.29
CA LEU A 178 -9.60 -7.35 0.21
C LEU A 178 -8.62 -6.38 0.90
N ALA A 179 -8.45 -5.17 0.35
CA ALA A 179 -7.57 -4.16 0.93
C ALA A 179 -8.09 -3.67 2.29
N VAL A 180 -9.41 -3.47 2.44
CA VAL A 180 -10.05 -3.09 3.72
C VAL A 180 -10.01 -4.24 4.72
N LEU A 181 -10.13 -5.49 4.25
CA LEU A 181 -9.95 -6.69 5.08
C LEU A 181 -8.50 -6.81 5.60
N ASN A 182 -7.53 -6.33 4.81
CA ASN A 182 -6.12 -6.30 5.17
C ASN A 182 -5.77 -5.13 6.09
N LYS A 183 -6.31 -3.93 5.84
CA LYS A 183 -6.04 -2.73 6.64
C LYS A 183 -7.17 -1.71 6.48
N GLU A 184 -7.67 -1.19 7.60
CA GLU A 184 -8.77 -0.23 7.64
C GLU A 184 -8.46 1.08 6.89
N THR A 185 -7.20 1.51 6.90
CA THR A 185 -6.75 2.73 6.21
C THR A 185 -6.78 2.60 4.70
N ALA A 186 -6.91 1.39 4.13
CA ALA A 186 -7.02 1.19 2.69
C ALA A 186 -8.27 1.86 2.07
N ILE A 187 -9.23 2.30 2.90
CA ILE A 187 -10.35 3.14 2.45
C ILE A 187 -9.90 4.43 1.76
N VAL A 188 -8.65 4.88 1.97
CA VAL A 188 -8.09 6.02 1.24
C VAL A 188 -8.07 5.83 -0.28
N LEU A 189 -8.06 4.59 -0.78
CA LEU A 189 -8.22 4.29 -2.21
C LEU A 189 -9.56 4.75 -2.77
N ALA A 190 -10.53 5.07 -1.90
CA ALA A 190 -11.80 5.62 -2.34
C ALA A 190 -11.67 7.03 -2.92
N ALA A 191 -10.72 7.83 -2.43
CA ALA A 191 -10.53 9.20 -2.93
C ALA A 191 -10.23 9.24 -4.45
N PRO A 192 -9.18 8.56 -4.98
CA PRO A 192 -8.95 8.53 -6.42
C PRO A 192 -10.08 7.81 -7.17
N ALA A 193 -10.72 6.80 -6.59
CA ALA A 193 -11.80 6.07 -7.26
C ALA A 193 -13.06 6.92 -7.46
N ILE A 194 -13.51 7.66 -6.44
CA ILE A 194 -14.68 8.54 -6.54
C ILE A 194 -14.49 9.57 -7.66
N LEU A 195 -13.28 10.12 -7.77
CA LEU A 195 -12.96 11.23 -8.67
C LEU A 195 -12.66 10.79 -10.11
N LEU A 196 -12.19 9.56 -10.33
CA LEU A 196 -11.66 9.11 -11.63
C LEU A 196 -12.34 7.86 -12.21
N PHE A 197 -13.04 7.08 -11.40
CA PHE A 197 -13.48 5.75 -11.79
C PHE A 197 -14.85 5.69 -12.47
N TRP A 198 -15.69 6.70 -12.26
CA TRP A 198 -17.08 6.65 -12.70
C TRP A 198 -17.26 7.07 -14.15
N ASP A 199 -16.50 8.08 -14.57
CA ASP A 199 -16.27 8.52 -15.95
C ASP A 199 -15.24 9.67 -15.90
N LEU A 200 -14.04 9.50 -16.46
CA LEU A 200 -13.00 10.53 -16.42
C LEU A 200 -13.38 11.79 -17.22
N GLN A 201 -14.21 11.64 -18.24
CA GLN A 201 -14.55 12.73 -19.14
C GLN A 201 -15.88 13.38 -18.77
N ARG A 202 -16.87 12.60 -18.32
CA ARG A 202 -18.23 13.08 -18.04
C ARG A 202 -18.81 12.43 -16.78
N PRO A 203 -18.30 12.78 -15.59
CA PRO A 203 -18.88 12.27 -14.36
C PRO A 203 -20.35 12.66 -14.30
N THR A 204 -21.21 11.73 -13.88
CA THR A 204 -22.64 11.98 -13.63
C THR A 204 -22.86 11.87 -12.13
N PHE A 205 -23.59 12.81 -11.53
CA PHE A 205 -23.80 12.86 -10.07
C PHE A 205 -24.29 11.51 -9.52
N LYS A 206 -25.25 10.89 -10.21
CA LYS A 206 -25.77 9.57 -9.87
C LYS A 206 -24.69 8.47 -9.81
N LYS A 207 -23.76 8.45 -10.77
CA LYS A 207 -22.67 7.46 -10.81
C LYS A 207 -21.66 7.70 -9.68
N VAL A 208 -21.30 8.96 -9.44
CA VAL A 208 -20.40 9.35 -8.35
C VAL A 208 -21.01 8.97 -6.99
N LEU A 209 -22.27 9.33 -6.76
CA LEU A 209 -23.01 8.99 -5.54
C LEU A 209 -23.11 7.47 -5.36
N PHE A 210 -23.50 6.73 -6.39
CA PHE A 210 -23.51 5.26 -6.34
C PHE A 210 -22.14 4.70 -5.97
N GLY A 211 -21.07 5.25 -6.52
CA GLY A 211 -19.72 4.85 -6.20
C GLY A 211 -19.32 5.10 -4.75
N ILE A 212 -19.65 6.27 -4.21
CA ILE A 212 -19.44 6.59 -2.80
C ILE A 212 -20.18 5.58 -1.93
N LEU A 213 -21.47 5.36 -2.20
CA LEU A 213 -22.30 4.43 -1.44
C LEU A 213 -21.79 2.98 -1.53
N ALA A 214 -21.33 2.54 -2.71
CA ALA A 214 -20.78 1.19 -2.89
C ALA A 214 -19.49 0.99 -2.08
N GLN A 215 -18.58 1.98 -2.09
CA GLN A 215 -17.32 1.89 -1.36
C GLN A 215 -17.53 1.98 0.15
N LEU A 216 -18.41 2.86 0.60
CA LEU A 216 -18.82 2.94 2.01
C LEU A 216 -19.52 1.65 2.46
N GLY A 217 -20.39 1.10 1.62
CA GLY A 217 -21.05 -0.17 1.85
C GLY A 217 -20.06 -1.32 2.03
N ILE A 218 -19.05 -1.44 1.16
CA ILE A 218 -17.97 -2.42 1.28
C ILE A 218 -17.20 -2.20 2.59
N PHE A 219 -16.82 -0.96 2.88
CA PHE A 219 -16.08 -0.65 4.11
C PHE A 219 -16.86 -1.06 5.36
N LEU A 220 -18.12 -0.67 5.46
CA LEU A 220 -18.96 -1.00 6.61
C LEU A 220 -19.25 -2.51 6.69
N ALA A 221 -19.51 -3.17 5.56
CA ALA A 221 -19.76 -4.61 5.50
C ALA A 221 -18.54 -5.44 5.94
N VAL A 222 -17.32 -4.94 5.75
CA VAL A 222 -16.10 -5.60 6.23
C VAL A 222 -15.79 -5.19 7.68
N ARG A 223 -15.80 -3.89 7.97
CA ARG A 223 -15.28 -3.38 9.25
C ARG A 223 -16.24 -3.57 10.42
N VAL A 224 -17.55 -3.42 10.22
CA VAL A 224 -18.52 -3.60 11.32
C VAL A 224 -18.47 -5.03 11.87
N PRO A 225 -18.54 -6.10 11.06
CA PRO A 225 -18.42 -7.47 11.58
C PRO A 225 -17.09 -7.74 12.29
N LEU A 226 -15.96 -7.28 11.75
CA LEU A 226 -14.65 -7.45 12.40
C LEU A 226 -14.55 -6.71 13.73
N SER A 227 -15.07 -5.48 13.78
CA SER A 227 -15.11 -4.70 15.02
C SER A 227 -15.99 -5.35 16.08
N LEU A 228 -17.09 -6.00 15.69
CA LEU A 228 -17.94 -6.76 16.62
C LEU A 228 -17.28 -8.07 17.06
N LEU A 229 -16.66 -8.80 16.12
CA LEU A 229 -15.99 -10.08 16.37
C LEU A 229 -14.82 -9.93 17.36
N TYR A 230 -14.03 -8.86 17.22
CA TYR A 230 -12.84 -8.61 18.04
C TYR A 230 -13.04 -7.47 19.06
N ARG A 231 -14.29 -7.19 19.45
CA ARG A 231 -14.59 -6.06 20.37
C ARG A 231 -13.99 -6.25 21.76
N ASP A 232 -13.81 -7.51 22.16
CA ASP A 232 -13.35 -7.93 23.49
C ASP A 232 -11.82 -8.10 23.54
N ASN A 233 -11.13 -8.02 22.40
CA ASN A 233 -9.67 -8.00 22.36
C ASN A 233 -9.12 -6.71 22.99
N PRO A 234 -7.94 -6.76 23.65
CA PRO A 234 -7.30 -5.60 24.26
C PRO A 234 -6.87 -4.57 23.21
N GLY A 235 -6.50 -3.36 23.64
CA GLY A 235 -6.02 -2.28 22.75
C GLY A 235 -7.08 -1.25 22.36
N ARG A 236 -6.65 -0.20 21.66
CA ARG A 236 -7.48 0.94 21.21
C ARG A 236 -7.39 1.09 19.70
N ASN A 237 -8.40 1.67 19.07
CA ASN A 237 -8.37 1.93 17.61
C ASN A 237 -7.35 3.02 17.22
N PHE A 238 -6.98 3.87 18.18
CA PHE A 238 -6.06 4.98 17.97
C PHE A 238 -5.20 5.13 19.22
N GLU A 239 -3.88 5.15 19.03
CA GLU A 239 -2.89 5.40 20.07
C GLU A 239 -2.24 6.77 19.77
N PRO A 240 -2.30 7.75 20.68
CA PRO A 240 -1.69 9.04 20.45
C PRO A 240 -0.16 8.92 20.59
N HIS A 241 0.57 9.30 19.54
CA HIS A 241 2.04 9.23 19.47
C HIS A 241 2.71 10.59 19.27
N LEU A 242 1.94 11.69 19.37
CA LEU A 242 2.47 13.04 19.18
C LEU A 242 3.63 13.38 20.14
N ALA A 243 3.53 12.91 21.39
CA ALA A 243 4.59 13.10 22.39
C ALA A 243 5.88 12.38 21.97
N ASP A 244 5.78 11.14 21.48
CA ASP A 244 6.91 10.33 21.03
C ASP A 244 7.66 10.99 19.86
N HIS A 245 6.94 11.66 18.94
CA HIS A 245 7.59 12.46 17.89
C HIS A 245 8.40 13.59 18.50
N ILE A 246 7.84 14.34 19.46
CA ILE A 246 8.54 15.46 20.11
C ILE A 246 9.78 14.99 20.86
N GLU A 247 9.66 13.91 21.63
CA GLU A 247 10.77 13.30 22.37
C GLU A 247 11.87 12.82 21.40
N MET A 248 11.50 12.15 20.31
CA MET A 248 12.46 11.77 19.26
C MET A 248 13.19 12.98 18.66
N PHE A 249 12.51 14.11 18.43
CA PHE A 249 13.18 15.33 17.93
C PHE A 249 14.14 15.94 18.96
N GLN A 250 13.87 15.76 20.26
CA GLN A 250 14.76 16.21 21.33
C GLN A 250 15.99 15.31 21.45
N ASP A 251 15.80 14.00 21.37
CA ASP A 251 16.87 13.01 21.51
C ASP A 251 17.76 12.91 20.25
N PHE A 252 17.16 13.03 19.06
CA PHE A 252 17.83 12.86 17.77
C PHE A 252 17.58 14.03 16.80
N PRO A 253 17.97 15.27 17.15
CA PRO A 253 17.59 16.47 16.39
C PRO A 253 18.10 16.45 14.94
N ILE A 254 19.31 15.94 14.69
CA ILE A 254 19.88 15.86 13.34
C ILE A 254 19.06 14.91 12.45
N ILE A 255 18.72 13.73 12.97
CA ILE A 255 17.93 12.72 12.23
C ILE A 255 16.52 13.26 11.98
N GLY A 256 15.93 13.93 12.97
CA GLY A 256 14.65 14.60 12.84
C GLY A 256 14.66 15.65 11.71
N VAL A 257 15.64 16.56 11.70
CA VAL A 257 15.78 17.58 10.65
C VAL A 257 15.95 16.93 9.27
N ILE A 258 16.82 15.93 9.14
CA ILE A 258 16.99 15.19 7.88
C ILE A 258 15.67 14.57 7.43
N SER A 259 14.92 13.95 8.34
CA SER A 259 13.64 13.31 8.05
C SER A 259 12.59 14.32 7.57
N ILE A 260 12.51 15.50 8.20
CA ILE A 260 11.65 16.60 7.73
C ILE A 260 12.07 17.07 6.34
N LEU A 261 13.37 17.28 6.10
CA LEU A 261 13.87 17.73 4.80
C LEU A 261 13.55 16.72 3.69
N ILE A 262 13.71 15.42 3.97
CA ILE A 262 13.32 14.35 3.05
C ILE A 262 11.81 14.39 2.80
N ALA A 263 10.98 14.46 3.86
CA ALA A 263 9.53 14.50 3.73
C ALA A 263 9.06 15.72 2.92
N VAL A 264 9.57 16.91 3.22
CA VAL A 264 9.29 18.15 2.47
C VAL A 264 9.76 18.02 1.03
N GLY A 265 10.96 17.51 0.79
CA GLY A 265 11.48 17.25 -0.56
C GLY A 265 10.58 16.31 -1.36
N MET A 266 10.11 15.24 -0.75
CA MET A 266 9.18 14.28 -1.36
C MET A 266 7.83 14.93 -1.68
N ILE A 267 7.25 15.69 -0.76
CA ILE A 267 6.00 16.45 -0.97
C ILE A 267 6.17 17.43 -2.13
N LEU A 268 7.26 18.20 -2.13
CA LEU A 268 7.56 19.13 -3.22
C LEU A 268 7.72 18.40 -4.55
N LEU A 269 8.43 17.27 -4.62
CA LEU A 269 8.55 16.49 -5.85
C LEU A 269 7.21 15.93 -6.33
N VAL A 270 6.38 15.41 -5.42
CA VAL A 270 5.04 14.88 -5.72
C VAL A 270 4.11 15.97 -6.25
N PHE A 271 4.11 17.16 -5.66
CA PHE A 271 3.18 18.23 -6.01
C PHE A 271 3.76 19.32 -6.93
N HIS A 272 5.05 19.29 -7.27
CA HIS A 272 5.63 20.21 -8.24
C HIS A 272 4.94 20.06 -9.60
N LYS A 273 4.39 21.17 -10.14
CA LYS A 273 3.62 21.18 -11.39
C LYS A 273 2.53 20.10 -11.46
N TRP A 274 1.88 19.80 -10.33
CA TRP A 274 0.87 18.74 -10.22
C TRP A 274 -0.24 18.81 -11.28
N ARG A 275 -0.61 20.00 -11.74
CA ARG A 275 -1.60 20.19 -12.82
C ARG A 275 -1.22 19.51 -14.14
N GLN A 276 0.07 19.38 -14.44
CA GLN A 276 0.58 18.76 -15.68
C GLN A 276 0.72 17.24 -15.57
N LYS A 277 0.58 16.68 -14.36
CA LYS A 277 0.74 15.25 -14.12
C LYS A 277 -0.58 14.51 -14.36
N PRO A 278 -0.53 13.19 -14.62
CA PRO A 278 -1.73 12.37 -14.72
C PRO A 278 -2.61 12.49 -13.47
N ALA A 279 -3.91 12.71 -13.67
CA ALA A 279 -4.85 12.88 -12.55
C ALA A 279 -4.88 11.67 -11.61
N VAL A 280 -4.76 10.45 -12.15
CA VAL A 280 -4.66 9.20 -11.36
C VAL A 280 -3.50 9.21 -10.37
N ALA A 281 -2.33 9.71 -10.79
CA ALA A 281 -1.16 9.75 -9.91
C ALA A 281 -1.32 10.81 -8.81
N VAL A 282 -1.79 12.01 -9.17
CA VAL A 282 -1.96 13.12 -8.21
C VAL A 282 -3.06 12.80 -7.19
N LEU A 283 -4.23 12.37 -7.66
CA LEU A 283 -5.35 12.03 -6.77
C LEU A 283 -5.08 10.76 -5.97
N GLY A 284 -4.30 9.81 -6.52
CA GLY A 284 -3.82 8.64 -5.77
C GLY A 284 -2.82 8.99 -4.67
N ALA A 285 -2.00 10.04 -4.86
CA ALA A 285 -1.01 10.49 -3.88
C ALA A 285 -1.59 11.46 -2.84
N THR A 286 -2.69 12.16 -3.17
CA THR A 286 -3.33 13.16 -2.31
C THR A 286 -3.71 12.64 -0.91
N PRO A 287 -4.24 11.41 -0.75
CA PRO A 287 -4.47 10.84 0.58
C PRO A 287 -3.23 10.73 1.46
N GLY A 288 -2.03 10.80 0.87
CA GLY A 288 -0.77 10.86 1.61
C GLY A 288 -0.68 12.08 2.52
N LEU A 289 -1.33 13.20 2.18
CA LEU A 289 -1.41 14.36 3.06
C LEU A 289 -2.26 14.08 4.30
N LEU A 290 -3.37 13.36 4.15
CA LEU A 290 -4.18 12.90 5.28
C LEU A 290 -3.40 11.90 6.14
N MET A 291 -2.72 10.93 5.50
CA MET A 291 -1.87 9.98 6.20
C MET A 291 -0.73 10.66 6.95
N LEU A 292 -0.17 11.75 6.44
CA LEU A 292 0.85 12.53 7.13
C LEU A 292 0.32 13.13 8.43
N VAL A 293 -0.89 13.69 8.40
CA VAL A 293 -1.55 14.20 9.62
C VAL A 293 -1.80 13.07 10.60
N LEU A 294 -2.32 11.93 10.14
CA LEU A 294 -2.56 10.77 11.01
C LEU A 294 -1.27 10.18 11.58
N PHE A 295 -0.19 10.15 10.80
CA PHE A 295 1.13 9.70 11.21
C PHE A 295 1.70 10.57 12.35
N VAL A 296 1.62 11.89 12.22
CA VAL A 296 2.08 12.82 13.27
C VAL A 296 1.27 12.65 14.56
N LEU A 297 -0.03 12.37 14.45
CA LEU A 297 -0.91 12.27 15.62
C LEU A 297 -0.88 10.88 16.30
N GLY A 298 -0.74 9.80 15.52
CA GLY A 298 -0.90 8.43 16.03
C GLY A 298 -0.08 7.37 15.29
N GLY A 299 0.92 7.74 14.53
CA GLY A 299 1.94 6.81 14.02
C GLY A 299 3.20 6.88 14.88
N ILE A 300 3.92 5.78 14.99
CA ILE A 300 5.19 5.74 15.70
C ILE A 300 6.25 6.48 14.88
N ALA A 301 7.13 7.21 15.54
CA ALA A 301 8.30 7.83 14.92
C ALA A 301 9.05 6.84 14.00
N PHE A 302 9.51 7.32 12.83
CA PHE A 302 10.16 6.52 11.78
C PHE A 302 9.34 5.40 11.13
N GLU A 303 8.05 5.23 11.46
CA GLU A 303 7.18 4.24 10.84
C GLU A 303 6.69 4.70 9.44
N ILE A 304 7.61 4.91 8.50
CA ILE A 304 7.33 5.47 7.15
C ILE A 304 6.44 4.53 6.33
N ARG A 305 6.36 3.24 6.68
CA ARG A 305 5.47 2.26 6.02
C ARG A 305 3.99 2.62 6.03
N VAL A 306 3.54 3.55 6.88
CA VAL A 306 2.16 4.08 6.85
C VAL A 306 1.77 4.70 5.51
N PHE A 307 2.74 4.96 4.63
CA PHE A 307 2.53 5.50 3.29
C PHE A 307 2.49 4.45 2.17
N TYR A 308 2.47 3.13 2.47
CA TYR A 308 2.37 2.10 1.43
C TYR A 308 1.14 2.25 0.52
N GLU A 309 0.02 2.70 1.07
CA GLU A 309 -1.23 2.91 0.34
C GLU A 309 -1.09 3.94 -0.79
N VAL A 310 -0.15 4.88 -0.65
CA VAL A 310 0.08 5.99 -1.61
C VAL A 310 1.44 5.90 -2.30
N TYR A 311 2.26 4.89 -1.97
CA TYR A 311 3.62 4.73 -2.48
C TYR A 311 3.69 4.76 -4.01
N ALA A 312 2.89 3.90 -4.67
CA ALA A 312 2.87 3.80 -6.12
C ALA A 312 2.49 5.14 -6.78
N ALA A 313 1.46 5.81 -6.26
CA ALA A 313 1.00 7.09 -6.80
C ALA A 313 2.04 8.21 -6.61
N GLY A 314 2.64 8.29 -5.42
CA GLY A 314 3.72 9.22 -5.10
C GLY A 314 4.91 9.03 -6.03
N LEU A 315 5.33 7.78 -6.23
CA LEU A 315 6.44 7.47 -7.12
C LEU A 315 6.15 7.85 -8.58
N LEU A 316 4.95 7.60 -9.11
CA LEU A 316 4.56 8.07 -10.45
C LEU A 316 4.68 9.59 -10.58
N CYS A 317 4.27 10.33 -9.54
CA CYS A 317 4.38 11.78 -9.50
C CYS A 317 5.84 12.26 -9.44
N ILE A 318 6.69 11.59 -8.67
CA ILE A 318 8.13 11.90 -8.58
C ILE A 318 8.81 11.63 -9.92
N MET A 319 8.54 10.49 -10.55
CA MET A 319 9.09 10.15 -11.86
C MET A 319 8.71 11.19 -12.92
N ALA A 320 7.44 11.64 -12.96
CA ALA A 320 7.03 12.72 -13.85
C ALA A 320 7.83 14.01 -13.63
N THR A 321 8.04 14.42 -12.37
CA THR A 321 8.85 15.61 -12.06
C THR A 321 10.30 15.47 -12.51
N LEU A 322 10.95 14.35 -12.15
CA LEU A 322 12.37 14.15 -12.42
C LEU A 322 12.66 14.01 -13.92
N MET A 323 11.74 13.39 -14.67
CA MET A 323 11.92 13.13 -16.09
C MET A 323 11.49 14.30 -16.99
N ALA A 324 10.67 15.24 -16.49
CA ALA A 324 10.10 16.34 -17.27
C ALA A 324 11.11 17.18 -18.06
N ARG A 325 12.37 17.30 -17.59
CA ARG A 325 13.40 18.09 -18.28
C ARG A 325 14.12 17.36 -19.40
N LYS A 326 14.43 16.07 -19.22
CA LYS A 326 15.30 15.31 -20.13
C LYS A 326 14.54 14.38 -21.06
N MET A 327 13.42 13.84 -20.58
CA MET A 327 12.60 12.88 -21.31
C MET A 327 11.16 12.99 -20.82
N PRO A 328 10.40 14.00 -21.28
CA PRO A 328 9.03 14.21 -20.82
C PRO A 328 8.20 12.95 -21.10
N LEU A 329 7.55 12.44 -20.05
CA LEU A 329 6.68 11.28 -20.17
C LEU A 329 5.35 11.70 -20.77
N GLU A 330 5.02 11.22 -21.96
CA GLU A 330 3.69 11.43 -22.55
C GLU A 330 2.65 10.65 -21.74
N THR A 331 1.58 11.32 -21.32
CA THR A 331 0.53 10.72 -20.50
C THR A 331 -0.51 10.04 -21.40
N SER A 332 -0.91 8.81 -21.07
CA SER A 332 -2.02 8.13 -21.75
C SER A 332 -3.39 8.39 -21.11
N LEU A 333 -3.40 8.99 -19.92
CA LEU A 333 -4.58 9.39 -19.19
C LEU A 333 -4.63 10.92 -19.04
N PRO A 334 -5.83 11.49 -18.83
CA PRO A 334 -6.00 12.91 -18.56
C PRO A 334 -5.04 13.42 -17.49
N THR A 335 -4.46 14.57 -17.77
CA THR A 335 -3.74 15.36 -16.79
C THR A 335 -4.70 15.89 -15.73
N MET A 336 -4.16 16.32 -14.60
CA MET A 336 -4.96 16.89 -13.54
C MET A 336 -5.63 18.21 -13.96
N GLN A 337 -5.00 19.00 -14.85
CA GLN A 337 -5.63 20.18 -15.44
C GLN A 337 -6.85 19.83 -16.29
N GLU A 338 -6.71 18.88 -17.23
CA GLU A 338 -7.83 18.43 -18.08
C GLU A 338 -8.99 17.86 -17.24
N TRP A 339 -8.68 17.15 -16.16
CA TRP A 339 -9.68 16.67 -15.20
C TRP A 339 -10.37 17.82 -14.44
N LEU A 340 -9.63 18.84 -13.99
CA LEU A 340 -10.23 20.01 -13.34
C LEU A 340 -11.17 20.76 -14.30
N ASP A 341 -10.77 20.88 -15.56
CA ASP A 341 -11.56 21.53 -16.59
C ASP A 341 -12.86 20.74 -16.86
N SER A 342 -12.81 19.41 -16.89
CA SER A 342 -14.01 18.57 -17.03
C SER A 342 -14.95 18.65 -15.81
N MET A 343 -14.40 18.80 -14.61
CA MET A 343 -15.19 19.01 -13.38
C MET A 343 -15.91 20.36 -13.34
N SER A 344 -15.31 21.42 -13.92
CA SER A 344 -15.97 22.74 -13.97
C SER A 344 -17.26 22.69 -14.79
N ALA A 345 -17.26 21.94 -15.90
CA ALA A 345 -18.43 21.71 -16.73
C ALA A 345 -19.51 20.90 -15.99
N PHE A 346 -19.10 19.94 -15.15
CA PHE A 346 -20.03 19.13 -14.34
C PHE A 346 -20.87 19.97 -13.38
N PHE A 347 -20.30 21.03 -12.79
CA PHE A 347 -21.02 21.91 -11.87
C PHE A 347 -21.84 23.03 -12.55
N GLY A 348 -22.06 22.93 -13.87
CA GLY A 348 -22.92 23.88 -14.60
C GLY A 348 -22.34 25.30 -14.71
N ARG A 349 -21.07 25.50 -14.33
CA ARG A 349 -20.36 26.72 -14.70
C ARG A 349 -20.01 26.59 -16.17
N GLN A 350 -20.87 27.13 -17.05
CA GLN A 350 -20.47 27.37 -18.43
C GLN A 350 -19.22 28.25 -18.40
N VAL A 351 -18.07 27.65 -18.71
CA VAL A 351 -16.85 28.41 -18.98
C VAL A 351 -17.21 29.29 -20.16
N LYS A 352 -17.44 30.59 -19.92
CA LYS A 352 -17.50 31.58 -21.00
C LYS A 352 -16.20 31.39 -21.76
N GLN A 353 -16.27 30.80 -22.95
CA GLN A 353 -15.15 30.80 -23.88
C GLN A 353 -14.86 32.27 -24.14
N THR A 354 -13.86 32.81 -23.45
CA THR A 354 -13.30 34.12 -23.78
C THR A 354 -12.69 33.93 -25.15
N GLY A 355 -13.48 34.24 -26.18
CA GLY A 355 -13.00 34.30 -27.56
C GLY A 355 -11.90 35.34 -27.61
N ASN A 356 -10.66 34.87 -27.74
CA ASN A 356 -9.60 35.69 -28.28
C ASN A 356 -9.84 35.72 -29.79
N LEU A 357 -10.50 36.81 -30.22
CA LEU A 357 -10.44 37.31 -31.58
C LEU A 357 -9.07 37.93 -31.84
#